data_AF-A0A7J4R2M9-F1
#
_entry.id   AF-A0A7J4R2M9-F1
#
_cell.length_a   1.000
_cell.length_b   1.000
_cell.length_c   1.000
_cell.angle_alpha   90.00
_cell.angle_beta   90.00
_cell.angle_gamma   90.00
#
_symmetry.space_group_name_H-M   'P 1'
#
loop_
_entity.id
_entity.type
_entity.pdbx_description
1 polymer ?
#
loop_
_entity_poly.entity_id
_entity_poly.type
_entity_poly.pdbx_seq_one_letter_code
_entity_poly.pdbx_strand_id
1 'polypeptide(L)'
;MTEAQFVDYRTKNAIPYQGCEITPNVHPFNCGLAHLVHEAKGCYIGQEVLTRMRSRGKMGKQLVQVPIDSDDATSIGTEFALAIRRPKT
;
A
#
# COMPACT_ATOMS: atom_id res chain seq x y z
N MET A 1 0.69 0.78 23.98
CA MET A 1 1.10 0.02 22.78
C MET A 1 2.51 0.46 22.43
N THR A 2 3.46 -0.46 22.32
CA THR A 2 4.82 -0.17 21.86
C THR A 2 4.88 -0.08 20.33
N GLU A 3 5.97 0.45 19.78
CA GLU A 3 6.17 0.50 18.33
C GLU A 3 6.08 -0.90 17.70
N ALA A 4 6.71 -1.90 18.32
CA ALA A 4 6.64 -3.28 17.86
C ALA A 4 5.20 -3.83 17.85
N GLN A 5 4.42 -3.55 18.91
CA GLN A 5 3.01 -3.95 18.97
C GLN A 5 2.17 -3.27 17.87
N PHE A 6 2.50 -2.02 17.54
CA PHE A 6 1.83 -1.30 16.45
C PHE A 6 2.19 -1.87 15.07
N VAL A 7 3.46 -2.19 14.84
CA VAL A 7 3.93 -2.85 13.61
C VAL A 7 3.26 -4.21 13.43
N ASP A 8 3.16 -5.01 14.48
CA ASP A 8 2.47 -6.30 14.45
C ASP A 8 0.99 -6.14 14.10
N TYR A 9 0.31 -5.16 14.72
CA TYR A 9 -1.09 -4.88 14.41
C TYR A 9 -1.30 -4.50 12.95
N ARG A 10 -0.51 -3.55 12.41
CA ARG A 10 -0.73 -3.04 11.04
C ARG A 10 -0.32 -4.07 9.98
N THR A 11 0.76 -4.81 10.19
CA THR A 11 1.22 -5.87 9.26
C THR A 11 0.19 -7.00 9.19
N LYS A 12 -0.39 -7.40 10.32
CA LYS A 12 -1.47 -8.40 10.39
C LYS A 12 -2.76 -7.97 9.68
N ASN A 13 -3.03 -6.67 9.63
CA ASN A 13 -4.26 -6.13 9.04
C ASN A 13 -4.04 -5.49 7.65
N ALA A 14 -2.87 -5.64 7.04
CA ALA A 14 -2.52 -5.02 5.77
C ALA A 14 -2.74 -3.49 5.73
N ILE A 15 -2.40 -2.81 6.84
CA ILE A 15 -2.56 -1.35 6.98
C ILE A 15 -1.22 -0.67 6.65
N PRO A 16 -1.15 0.18 5.60
CA PRO A 16 0.08 0.89 5.24
C PRO A 16 0.44 1.97 6.25
N TYR A 17 1.73 2.32 6.35
CA TYR A 17 2.19 3.39 7.23
C TYR A 17 3.06 4.43 6.53
N GLN A 18 3.02 5.66 7.05
CA GLN A 18 3.83 6.78 6.58
C GLN A 18 5.32 6.50 6.76
N GLY A 19 6.10 6.69 5.71
CA GLY A 19 7.55 6.41 5.72
C GLY A 19 7.91 4.95 5.44
N CYS A 20 6.94 4.03 5.46
CA CYS A 20 7.10 2.64 5.04
C CYS A 20 6.44 2.43 3.66
N GLU A 21 5.16 2.06 3.64
CA GLU A 21 4.41 1.82 2.41
C GLU A 21 3.92 3.11 1.75
N ILE A 22 3.69 4.17 2.54
CA ILE A 22 3.25 5.47 2.03
C ILE A 22 4.49 6.34 1.86
N THR A 23 4.95 6.45 0.61
CA THR A 23 6.12 7.25 0.22
C THR A 23 5.84 8.00 -1.08
N PRO A 24 6.62 9.04 -1.41
CA PRO A 24 6.49 9.74 -2.70
C PRO A 24 6.72 8.86 -3.94
N ASN A 25 7.32 7.67 -3.77
CA ASN A 25 7.67 6.76 -4.87
C ASN A 25 6.54 5.83 -5.30
N VAL A 26 5.41 5.81 -4.57
CA VAL A 26 4.27 4.94 -4.85
C VAL A 26 2.97 5.73 -4.78
N HIS A 27 1.97 5.30 -5.57
CA HIS A 27 0.67 5.98 -5.60
C HIS A 27 -0.33 5.32 -4.65
N PRO A 28 -1.40 6.02 -4.22
CA PRO A 28 -2.36 5.52 -3.23
C PRO A 28 -2.96 4.14 -3.54
N PHE A 29 -3.16 3.80 -4.82
CA PHE A 29 -3.66 2.47 -5.19
C PHE A 29 -2.68 1.34 -4.86
N ASN A 30 -1.36 1.57 -4.94
CA ASN A 30 -0.35 0.59 -4.53
C ASN A 30 -0.41 0.33 -3.03
N CYS A 31 -0.82 1.32 -2.25
CA CYS A 31 -0.88 1.22 -0.78
C CYS A 31 -2.22 0.64 -0.29
N GLY A 32 -3.11 0.17 -1.16
CA GLY A 32 -4.45 -0.29 -0.75
C GLY A 32 -5.44 0.84 -0.40
N LEU A 33 -5.06 2.10 -0.65
CA LEU A 33 -5.85 3.28 -0.28
C LEU A 33 -6.83 3.74 -1.37
N ALA A 34 -7.10 2.89 -2.36
CA ALA A 34 -7.95 3.24 -3.50
C ALA A 34 -9.38 3.68 -3.12
N HIS A 35 -9.90 3.17 -2.00
CA HIS A 35 -11.21 3.51 -1.45
C HIS A 35 -11.27 4.91 -0.81
N LEU A 36 -10.11 5.50 -0.47
CA LEU A 36 -10.00 6.86 0.07
C LEU A 36 -9.80 7.91 -1.04
N VAL A 37 -9.62 7.46 -2.28
CA VAL A 37 -9.44 8.35 -3.44
C VAL A 37 -10.80 8.57 -4.10
N HIS A 38 -11.40 9.73 -3.81
CA HIS A 38 -12.69 10.09 -4.37
C HIS A 38 -12.57 10.51 -5.84
N GLU A 39 -13.40 9.94 -6.72
CA GLU A 39 -13.33 10.19 -8.16
C GLU A 39 -13.99 11.51 -8.58
N ALA A 40 -15.11 11.88 -7.93
CA ALA A 40 -15.92 13.04 -8.31
C ALA A 40 -15.66 14.29 -7.46
N LYS A 41 -14.56 14.34 -6.71
CA LYS A 41 -14.17 15.56 -5.98
C LYS A 41 -13.45 16.51 -6.94
N GLY A 42 -13.37 17.79 -6.56
CA GLY A 42 -12.56 18.78 -7.30
C GLY A 42 -11.10 18.36 -7.45
N CYS A 43 -10.40 19.03 -8.38
CA CYS A 43 -9.04 18.69 -8.80
C CYS A 43 -8.05 18.61 -7.62
N TYR A 44 -7.29 17.52 -7.55
CA TYR A 44 -6.17 17.37 -6.61
C TYR A 44 -4.90 16.90 -7.34
N ILE A 45 -3.75 17.13 -6.71
CA ILE A 45 -2.44 16.80 -7.28
C ILE A 45 -2.35 15.30 -7.58
N GLY A 46 -1.96 14.97 -8.82
CA GLY A 46 -1.81 13.58 -9.27
C GLY A 46 -3.11 12.88 -9.69
N GLN A 47 -4.27 13.54 -9.64
CA GLN A 47 -5.56 12.95 -10.01
C GLN A 47 -5.58 12.40 -11.45
N GLU A 48 -5.05 13.16 -12.42
CA GLU A 48 -5.07 12.73 -13.83
C GLU A 48 -4.41 11.36 -14.04
N VAL A 49 -3.28 11.13 -13.37
CA VAL A 49 -2.55 9.85 -13.42
C VAL A 49 -3.42 8.74 -12.83
N LEU A 50 -4.00 8.97 -11.64
CA LEU A 50 -4.84 7.99 -10.96
C LEU A 50 -6.10 7.64 -11.77
N THR A 51 -6.79 8.64 -12.32
CA THR A 51 -7.95 8.46 -13.18
C THR A 51 -7.58 7.65 -14.44
N ARG A 52 -6.45 7.96 -15.08
CA ARG A 52 -5.95 7.21 -16.25
C ARG A 52 -5.60 5.75 -15.92
N MET A 53 -5.03 5.48 -14.75
CA MET A 53 -4.72 4.12 -14.33
C MET A 53 -5.98 3.28 -14.12
N ARG A 54 -6.98 3.87 -13.45
CA ARG A 54 -8.27 3.24 -13.18
C ARG A 54 -9.02 2.93 -14.48
N SER A 55 -9.14 3.90 -15.40
CA SER A 55 -9.86 3.71 -16.67
C SER A 55 -9.25 2.63 -17.57
N ARG A 56 -7.95 2.34 -17.41
CA ARG A 56 -7.22 1.32 -18.16
C ARG A 56 -7.17 -0.04 -17.45
N GLY A 57 -7.69 -0.16 -16.23
CA GLY A 57 -7.58 -1.38 -15.43
C GLY A 57 -6.13 -1.76 -15.05
N LYS A 58 -5.19 -0.81 -15.11
CA LYS A 58 -3.76 -1.07 -14.86
C LYS A 58 -3.38 -0.66 -13.44
N MET A 59 -3.79 -1.46 -12.45
CA MET A 59 -3.51 -1.20 -11.03
C MET A 59 -2.03 -1.43 -10.66
N GLY A 60 -1.34 -2.36 -11.33
CA GLY A 60 0.09 -2.56 -11.15
C GLY A 60 0.46 -3.31 -9.87
N LYS A 61 1.33 -2.72 -9.05
CA LYS A 61 1.74 -3.29 -7.76
C LYS A 61 0.64 -3.02 -6.71
N GLN A 62 0.58 -3.84 -5.68
CA GLN A 62 -0.39 -3.72 -4.60
C GLN A 62 0.28 -4.03 -3.27
N LEU A 63 -0.31 -3.51 -2.19
CA LEU A 63 0.05 -3.83 -0.83
C LEU A 63 -0.41 -5.25 -0.54
N VAL A 64 0.52 -6.10 -0.13
CA VAL A 64 0.25 -7.50 0.19
C VAL A 64 0.94 -7.90 1.48
N GLN A 65 0.36 -8.87 2.18
CA GLN A 65 1.03 -9.58 3.26
C GLN A 65 1.93 -10.66 2.69
N VAL A 66 3.13 -10.77 3.23
CA VAL A 66 4.21 -11.64 2.75
C VAL A 66 4.94 -12.29 3.93
N PRO A 67 5.72 -13.36 3.68
CA PRO A 67 6.61 -13.94 4.69
C PRO A 67 7.57 -12.90 5.29
N ILE A 68 7.89 -13.03 6.57
CA ILE A 68 8.74 -12.09 7.33
C ILE A 68 10.18 -12.00 6.81
N ASP A 69 10.63 -13.03 6.09
CA ASP A 69 11.95 -13.17 5.48
C ASP A 69 11.99 -12.73 4.01
N SER A 70 10.93 -12.10 3.50
CA SER A 70 10.88 -11.64 2.12
C SER A 70 11.84 -10.46 1.87
N ASP A 71 12.68 -10.56 0.83
CA ASP A 71 13.71 -9.56 0.49
C ASP A 71 13.19 -8.13 0.23
N ASP A 72 11.94 -8.02 -0.22
CA ASP A 72 11.25 -6.77 -0.55
C ASP A 72 10.23 -6.34 0.53
N ALA A 73 10.34 -6.87 1.75
CA ALA A 73 9.52 -6.46 2.88
C ALA A 73 9.77 -4.97 3.21
N THR A 74 8.69 -4.19 3.24
CA THR A 74 8.72 -2.77 3.64
C THR A 74 8.50 -2.59 5.14
N SER A 75 7.82 -3.55 5.77
CA SER A 75 7.53 -3.58 7.20
C SER A 75 7.50 -5.00 7.69
N ILE A 76 8.26 -5.33 8.73
CA ILE A 76 8.40 -6.68 9.27
C ILE A 76 7.80 -6.72 10.68
N GLY A 77 6.70 -7.44 10.84
CA GLY A 77 6.16 -7.83 12.15
C GLY A 77 6.62 -9.22 12.57
N THR A 78 6.07 -9.72 13.67
CA THR A 78 6.40 -11.03 14.24
C THR A 78 5.91 -12.20 13.37
N GLU A 79 4.70 -12.09 12.80
CA GLU A 79 4.05 -13.15 12.02
C GLU A 79 3.92 -12.80 10.54
N PHE A 80 3.72 -11.51 10.22
CA PHE A 80 3.51 -11.02 8.87
C PHE A 80 4.45 -9.88 8.54
N ALA A 81 4.85 -9.79 7.28
CA ALA A 81 5.45 -8.60 6.72
C ALA A 81 4.55 -8.00 5.63
N LEU A 82 4.78 -6.73 5.29
CA LEU A 82 4.13 -6.05 4.18
C LEU A 82 5.13 -5.82 3.05
N ALA A 83 4.63 -5.79 1.82
CA ALA A 83 5.38 -5.36 0.65
C ALA A 83 4.46 -4.75 -0.40
N ILE A 84 5.04 -3.93 -1.28
CA ILE A 84 4.37 -3.41 -2.48
C ILE A 84 4.90 -4.15 -3.70
N ARG A 85 4.15 -5.15 -4.18
CA ARG A 85 4.54 -5.98 -5.34
C ARG A 85 3.34 -6.36 -6.21
N ARG A 86 3.59 -6.91 -7.40
CA ARG A 86 2.50 -7.47 -8.21
C ARG A 86 1.97 -8.73 -7.52
N PRO A 87 0.66 -8.84 -7.26
CA PRO A 87 0.10 -10.07 -6.71
C PRO A 87 0.37 -11.23 -7.66
N LYS A 88 0.71 -12.39 -7.12
CA LYS A 88 0.65 -13.63 -7.89
C LYS A 88 -0.84 -13.94 -8.10
N THR A 89 -1.26 -14.01 -9.37
CA THR A 89 -2.61 -14.44 -9.75
C THR A 89 -2.82 -15.89 -9.35
#